data_AF-A0A928JI21-F1
#
_entry.id   AF-A0A928JI21-F1
#
_cell.length_a   1.000
_cell.length_b   1.000
_cell.length_c   1.000
_cell.angle_alpha   90.00
_cell.angle_beta   90.00
_cell.angle_gamma   90.00
#
_symmetry.space_group_name_H-M   'P 1'
#
loop_
_entity.id
_entity.type
_entity.pdbx_description
1 polymer ?
#
loop_
_entity_poly.entity_id
_entity_poly.type
_entity_poly.pdbx_seq_one_letter_code
_entity_poly.pdbx_strand_id
1 'polypeptide(L)'
;MAVVFEKPKALTDAVLHYCPGCTHGIIHRLVAEAIDELGIQGKTIGIAPVGCSVMAYDYFDIDMVQAAHGRAPAVATGVKRANPENIVFTYQGDGDLAAIGTAETVHSAARNENITIIFVNNAIYGMTGGQ
;
A
#
# COMPACT_ATOMS: atom_id res chain seq x y z
N MET A 1 20.85 20.06 -19.02
CA MET A 1 19.44 20.16 -18.58
C MET A 1 19.37 19.37 -17.27
N ALA A 2 18.98 20.00 -16.15
CA ALA A 2 18.87 19.27 -14.88
C ALA A 2 17.71 18.28 -14.98
N VAL A 3 17.92 17.04 -14.52
CA VAL A 3 16.83 16.06 -14.41
C VAL A 3 15.92 16.56 -13.28
N VAL A 4 14.72 17.02 -13.65
CA VAL A 4 13.70 17.50 -12.69
C VAL A 4 12.85 16.34 -12.18
N PHE A 5 12.84 15.23 -12.93
CA PHE A 5 12.06 14.06 -12.60
C PHE A 5 12.76 12.79 -13.07
N GLU A 6 12.91 11.83 -12.16
CA GLU A 6 13.36 10.47 -12.42
C GLU A 6 12.34 9.51 -11.83
N LYS A 7 12.15 8.36 -12.47
CA LYS A 7 11.28 7.31 -11.94
C LYS A 7 11.89 6.74 -10.64
N PRO A 8 11.10 6.57 -9.58
CA PRO A 8 11.57 5.93 -8.35
C PRO A 8 12.09 4.51 -8.61
N LYS A 9 13.20 4.15 -7.97
CA LYS A 9 13.82 2.82 -8.02
C LYS A 9 12.94 1.78 -7.34
N ALA A 10 12.22 2.17 -6.29
CA ALA A 10 11.23 1.32 -5.64
C ALA A 10 9.97 1.03 -6.49
N LEU A 11 9.90 1.46 -7.77
CA LEU A 11 8.86 1.04 -8.73
C LEU A 11 9.42 0.19 -9.86
N THR A 12 8.72 -0.90 -10.18
CA THR A 12 9.02 -1.78 -11.33
C THR A 12 8.62 -1.13 -12.65
N ASP A 13 9.06 -1.70 -13.78
CA ASP A 13 8.64 -1.31 -15.14
C ASP A 13 7.26 -1.82 -15.56
N ALA A 14 6.50 -2.43 -14.64
CA ALA A 14 5.15 -2.89 -14.92
C ALA A 14 4.23 -1.72 -15.32
N VAL A 15 3.39 -1.96 -16.33
CA VAL A 15 2.36 -1.00 -16.73
C VAL A 15 1.23 -1.05 -15.70
N LEU A 16 0.89 0.12 -15.14
CA LEU A 16 -0.21 0.23 -14.20
C LEU A 16 -1.55 0.01 -14.90
N HIS A 17 -2.43 -0.79 -14.32
CA HIS A 17 -3.74 -1.13 -14.89
C HIS A 17 -4.84 -0.09 -14.60
N TYR A 18 -4.54 0.97 -13.86
CA TYR A 18 -5.52 1.96 -13.42
C TYR A 18 -6.15 2.73 -14.60
N CYS A 19 -7.40 3.14 -14.43
CA CYS A 19 -8.10 3.98 -15.41
C CYS A 19 -7.33 5.29 -15.67
N PRO A 20 -7.37 5.85 -16.90
CA PRO A 20 -6.83 7.17 -17.17
C PRO A 20 -7.44 8.22 -16.24
N GLY A 21 -6.60 9.01 -15.57
CA GLY A 21 -7.01 10.00 -14.58
C GLY A 21 -7.15 9.48 -13.14
N CYS A 22 -7.05 8.16 -12.93
CA CYS A 22 -7.00 7.60 -11.59
C CYS A 22 -5.70 8.00 -10.86
N THR A 23 -5.80 8.45 -9.62
CA THR A 23 -4.67 8.99 -8.85
C THR A 23 -3.78 7.92 -8.21
N HIS A 24 -4.15 6.64 -8.29
CA HIS A 24 -3.36 5.55 -7.71
C HIS A 24 -1.91 5.51 -8.22
N GLY A 25 -1.68 5.80 -9.50
CA GLY A 25 -0.32 5.88 -10.05
C GLY A 25 0.52 7.01 -9.45
N ILE A 26 -0.11 8.15 -9.13
CA ILE A 26 0.57 9.26 -8.44
C ILE A 26 0.87 8.84 -6.99
N ILE A 27 -0.08 8.21 -6.30
CA ILE A 27 0.12 7.76 -4.92
C ILE A 27 1.23 6.71 -4.84
N HIS A 28 1.25 5.71 -5.74
CA HIS A 28 2.33 4.72 -5.79
C HIS A 28 3.70 5.36 -6.01
N ARG A 29 3.78 6.32 -6.92
CA ARG A 29 5.00 7.10 -7.13
C ARG A 29 5.44 7.82 -5.85
N LEU A 30 4.55 8.54 -5.17
CA LEU A 30 4.88 9.25 -3.93
C LEU A 30 5.36 8.31 -2.82
N VAL A 31 4.74 7.13 -2.70
CA VAL A 31 5.18 6.09 -1.75
C VAL A 31 6.58 5.58 -2.10
N ALA A 32 6.84 5.34 -3.38
CA ALA A 32 8.15 4.87 -3.84
C ALA A 32 9.24 5.94 -3.70
N GLU A 33 8.94 7.22 -3.98
CA GLU A 33 9.84 8.35 -3.72
C GLU A 33 10.22 8.40 -2.23
N ALA A 34 9.25 8.25 -1.33
CA ALA A 34 9.53 8.20 0.11
C ALA A 34 10.41 7.01 0.51
N ILE A 35 10.21 5.83 -0.09
CA ILE A 35 11.05 4.64 0.13
C ILE A 35 12.50 4.90 -0.32
N ASP A 36 12.68 5.50 -1.49
CA ASP A 36 13.99 5.81 -2.06
C ASP A 36 14.72 6.88 -1.23
N GLU A 37 14.05 7.97 -0.89
CA GLU A 37 14.61 9.08 -0.09
C GLU A 37 15.06 8.63 1.30
N LEU A 38 14.32 7.70 1.91
CA LEU A 38 14.68 7.11 3.21
C LEU A 38 15.74 6.01 3.10
N GLY A 39 16.07 5.53 1.88
CA GLY A 39 17.04 4.46 1.67
C GLY A 39 16.61 3.13 2.30
N ILE A 40 15.30 2.85 2.31
CA ILE A 40 14.72 1.69 3.02
C ILE A 40 14.20 0.57 2.11
N GLN A 41 14.38 0.66 0.78
CA GLN A 41 13.85 -0.30 -0.20
C GLN A 41 14.05 -1.77 0.21
N GLY A 42 15.28 -2.18 0.51
CA GLY A 42 15.60 -3.57 0.89
C GLY A 42 15.12 -4.02 2.28
N LYS A 43 14.35 -3.20 3.00
CA LYS A 43 13.82 -3.46 4.35
C LYS A 43 12.32 -3.19 4.45
N THR A 44 11.69 -2.77 3.35
CA THR A 44 10.27 -2.41 3.32
C THR A 44 9.46 -3.61 2.84
N ILE A 45 8.39 -3.90 3.56
CA ILE A 45 7.39 -4.89 3.17
C ILE A 45 6.04 -4.19 3.07
N GLY A 46 5.39 -4.26 1.90
CA GLY A 46 4.05 -3.74 1.72
C GLY A 46 2.98 -4.83 1.82
N ILE A 47 1.78 -4.47 2.26
CA ILE A 47 0.61 -5.34 2.26
C ILE A 47 -0.39 -4.82 1.23
N ALA A 48 -0.61 -5.60 0.18
CA ALA A 48 -1.56 -5.29 -0.89
C ALA A 48 -3.00 -5.61 -0.43
N PRO A 49 -3.96 -4.71 -0.66
CA PRO A 49 -5.37 -4.91 -0.28
C PRO A 49 -6.12 -5.68 -1.38
N VAL A 50 -7.41 -5.95 -1.16
CA VAL A 50 -8.34 -6.23 -2.26
C VAL A 50 -9.04 -4.92 -2.65
N GLY A 51 -9.05 -4.59 -3.94
CA GLY A 51 -9.58 -3.34 -4.48
C GLY A 51 -8.78 -2.91 -5.71
N CYS A 52 -8.97 -1.70 -6.22
CA CYS A 52 -8.27 -1.22 -7.42
C CYS A 52 -6.76 -1.46 -7.36
N SER A 53 -6.13 -1.34 -6.19
CA SER A 53 -4.70 -1.56 -5.99
C SER A 53 -4.29 -2.99 -5.64
N VAL A 54 -5.11 -4.00 -5.95
CA VAL A 54 -4.80 -5.41 -5.62
C VAL A 54 -3.47 -5.87 -6.20
N MET A 55 -3.10 -5.38 -7.38
CA MET A 55 -1.86 -5.69 -8.09
C MET A 55 -0.68 -4.83 -7.65
N ALA A 56 -0.73 -4.15 -6.50
CA ALA A 56 0.38 -3.34 -6.02
C ALA A 56 1.69 -4.15 -5.91
N TYR A 57 1.60 -5.46 -5.70
CA TYR A 57 2.76 -6.36 -5.66
C TYR A 57 3.52 -6.48 -7.00
N ASP A 58 2.89 -6.13 -8.12
CA ASP A 58 3.55 -6.08 -9.42
C ASP A 58 4.27 -4.73 -9.64
N TYR A 59 3.96 -3.71 -8.83
CA TYR A 59 4.36 -2.31 -9.09
C TYR A 59 5.51 -1.83 -8.23
N PHE A 60 5.63 -2.32 -7.00
CA PHE A 60 6.73 -1.95 -6.13
C PHE A 60 7.86 -2.96 -6.21
N ASP A 61 9.10 -2.48 -6.32
CA ASP A 61 10.31 -3.29 -6.26
C ASP A 61 10.74 -3.53 -4.80
N ILE A 62 9.83 -4.12 -4.03
CA ILE A 62 9.97 -4.52 -2.61
C ILE A 62 9.16 -5.79 -2.36
N ASP A 63 9.37 -6.45 -1.22
CA ASP A 63 8.53 -7.58 -0.84
C ASP A 63 7.09 -7.13 -0.55
N MET A 64 6.12 -7.86 -1.11
CA MET A 64 4.70 -7.54 -0.97
C MET A 64 3.90 -8.80 -0.59
N VAL A 65 2.98 -8.66 0.35
CA VAL A 65 2.05 -9.74 0.76
C VAL A 65 0.63 -9.34 0.40
N GLN A 66 -0.08 -10.18 -0.33
CA GLN A 66 -1.50 -9.97 -0.60
C GLN A 66 -2.34 -10.40 0.61
N ALA A 67 -3.19 -9.51 1.12
CA ALA A 67 -4.14 -9.83 2.17
C ALA A 67 -5.54 -10.12 1.60
N ALA A 68 -6.33 -10.92 2.33
CA ALA A 68 -7.77 -11.00 2.08
C ALA A 68 -8.43 -9.64 2.35
N HIS A 69 -9.58 -9.39 1.72
CA HIS A 69 -10.27 -8.09 1.80
C HIS A 69 -10.53 -7.67 3.26
N GLY A 70 -10.08 -6.46 3.61
CA GLY A 70 -10.15 -5.89 4.96
C GLY A 70 -9.16 -6.44 5.97
N ARG A 71 -8.25 -7.34 5.58
CA ARG A 71 -7.30 -8.01 6.50
C ARG A 71 -5.89 -7.45 6.45
N ALA A 72 -5.64 -6.41 5.66
CA ALA A 72 -4.31 -5.84 5.53
C ALA A 72 -3.68 -5.43 6.89
N PRO A 73 -4.38 -4.79 7.85
CA PRO A 73 -3.79 -4.47 9.17
C PRO A 73 -3.46 -5.71 10.00
N ALA A 74 -4.29 -6.77 9.92
CA ALA A 74 -4.04 -8.03 10.61
C ALA A 74 -2.80 -8.74 10.07
N VAL A 75 -2.66 -8.80 8.74
CA VAL A 75 -1.48 -9.38 8.08
C VAL A 75 -0.23 -8.53 8.39
N ALA A 76 -0.33 -7.20 8.30
CA ALA A 76 0.75 -6.28 8.64
C ALA A 76 1.24 -6.46 10.08
N THR A 77 0.31 -6.63 11.02
CA THR A 77 0.61 -6.91 12.43
C THR A 77 1.45 -8.18 12.56
N GLY A 78 1.05 -9.26 11.88
CA GLY A 78 1.80 -10.51 11.87
C GLY A 78 3.21 -10.34 11.30
N VAL A 79 3.33 -9.70 10.13
CA VAL A 79 4.62 -9.43 9.47
C VAL A 79 5.53 -8.59 10.38
N LYS A 80 5.03 -7.49 10.93
CA LYS A 80 5.81 -6.58 11.78
C LYS A 80 6.29 -7.26 13.06
N ARG A 81 5.45 -8.10 13.68
CA ARG A 81 5.83 -8.85 14.90
C ARG A 81 6.80 -9.99 14.60
N ALA A 82 6.70 -10.62 13.44
CA ALA A 82 7.61 -11.68 13.01
C ALA A 82 8.98 -11.14 12.58
N ASN A 83 9.03 -9.95 11.98
CA ASN A 83 10.28 -9.29 11.59
C ASN A 83 10.31 -7.82 12.03
N PRO A 84 10.66 -7.53 13.30
CA PRO A 84 10.56 -6.20 13.89
C PRO A 84 11.42 -5.12 13.23
N GLU A 85 12.51 -5.49 12.57
CA GLU A 85 13.46 -4.55 11.94
C GLU A 85 12.96 -4.00 10.60
N ASN A 86 12.01 -4.68 9.97
CA ASN A 86 11.46 -4.26 8.68
C ASN A 86 10.43 -3.14 8.83
N ILE A 87 10.38 -2.27 7.82
CA ILE A 87 9.35 -1.25 7.68
C ILE A 87 8.13 -1.91 7.04
N VAL A 88 6.96 -1.81 7.66
CA VAL A 88 5.74 -2.45 7.16
C VAL A 88 4.67 -1.40 6.91
N PHE A 89 4.11 -1.40 5.70
CA PHE A 89 2.97 -0.56 5.38
C PHE A 89 1.83 -1.33 4.73
N THR A 90 0.61 -0.84 4.90
CA THR A 90 -0.56 -1.27 4.13
C THR A 90 -0.95 -0.16 3.15
N TYR A 91 -1.45 -0.55 1.99
CA TYR A 91 -2.11 0.37 1.06
C TYR A 91 -3.58 -0.04 1.03
N GLN A 92 -4.53 0.80 1.46
CA GLN A 92 -5.93 0.38 1.58
C GLN A 92 -6.90 1.42 1.02
N GLY A 93 -7.91 0.94 0.30
CA GLY A 93 -9.06 1.73 -0.11
C GLY A 93 -10.03 1.97 1.06
N ASP A 94 -11.02 2.83 0.86
CA ASP A 94 -12.09 3.14 1.81
C ASP A 94 -12.98 1.94 2.16
N GLY A 95 -13.40 1.14 1.19
CA GLY A 95 -14.14 -0.09 1.45
C GLY A 95 -13.34 -1.14 2.22
N ASP A 96 -12.05 -1.29 1.86
CA ASP A 96 -11.15 -2.24 2.52
C ASP A 96 -10.88 -1.82 3.97
N LEU A 97 -10.53 -0.56 4.19
CA LEU A 97 -10.11 -0.05 5.51
C LEU A 97 -11.26 0.28 6.44
N ALA A 98 -12.27 0.99 5.94
CA ALA A 98 -13.30 1.68 6.73
C ALA A 98 -14.69 1.03 6.65
N ALA A 99 -14.88 0.00 5.82
CA ALA A 99 -16.05 -0.87 5.88
C ALA A 99 -15.69 -2.25 6.46
N ILE A 100 -15.26 -3.20 5.63
CA ILE A 100 -15.06 -4.58 6.10
C ILE A 100 -13.84 -4.73 7.03
N GLY A 101 -12.81 -3.89 6.87
CA GLY A 101 -11.58 -3.92 7.67
C GLY A 101 -11.57 -3.02 8.92
N THR A 102 -12.69 -2.36 9.25
CA THR A 102 -12.72 -1.35 10.34
C THR A 102 -12.19 -1.87 11.66
N ALA A 103 -12.60 -3.07 12.05
CA ALA A 103 -12.13 -3.68 13.30
C ALA A 103 -10.61 -3.91 13.28
N GLU A 104 -10.05 -4.39 12.16
CA GLU A 104 -8.61 -4.64 12.06
C GLU A 104 -7.81 -3.34 12.15
N THR A 105 -8.29 -2.27 11.50
CA THR A 105 -7.68 -0.94 11.55
C THR A 105 -7.70 -0.39 12.97
N VAL A 106 -8.87 -0.37 13.62
CA VAL A 106 -9.05 0.17 14.97
C VAL A 106 -8.22 -0.61 16.00
N HIS A 107 -8.23 -1.93 15.94
CA HIS A 107 -7.47 -2.74 16.90
C HIS A 107 -5.96 -2.69 16.66
N SER A 108 -5.49 -2.53 15.42
CA SER A 108 -4.06 -2.31 15.14
C SER A 108 -3.59 -0.96 15.70
N ALA A 109 -4.40 0.10 15.54
CA ALA A 109 -4.12 1.40 16.16
C ALA A 109 -4.17 1.34 17.70
N ALA A 110 -5.17 0.67 18.27
CA ALA A 110 -5.31 0.54 19.72
C ALA A 110 -4.15 -0.23 20.37
N ARG A 111 -3.56 -1.19 19.66
CA ARG A 111 -2.35 -1.93 20.10
C ARG A 111 -1.05 -1.17 19.84
N ASN A 112 -1.13 0.00 19.20
CA ASN A 112 0.03 0.77 18.76
C ASN A 112 1.00 -0.09 17.92
N GLU A 113 0.46 -0.86 16.97
CA GLU A 113 1.29 -1.63 16.05
C GLU A 113 2.18 -0.67 15.24
N ASN A 114 3.48 -0.95 15.19
CA ASN A 114 4.45 -0.12 14.49
C ASN A 114 4.40 -0.35 12.96
N ILE A 115 3.27 0.02 12.36
CA ILE A 115 2.98 -0.11 10.94
C ILE A 115 2.46 1.22 10.39
N THR A 116 2.59 1.44 9.09
CA THR A 116 1.99 2.59 8.40
C THR A 116 0.77 2.13 7.61
N ILE A 117 -0.36 2.84 7.73
CA ILE A 117 -1.55 2.57 6.92
C ILE A 117 -1.75 3.74 5.95
N ILE A 118 -1.65 3.46 4.66
CA ILE A 118 -1.88 4.44 3.58
C ILE A 118 -3.33 4.31 3.14
N PHE A 119 -4.17 5.22 3.63
CA PHE A 119 -5.59 5.25 3.33
C PHE A 119 -5.86 6.06 2.05
N VAL A 120 -6.31 5.37 1.00
CA VAL A 120 -6.70 5.97 -0.28
C VAL A 120 -8.21 6.04 -0.37
N ASN A 121 -8.75 7.23 -0.08
CA ASN A 121 -10.18 7.47 -0.06
C ASN A 121 -10.67 8.01 -1.41
N ASN A 122 -11.22 7.14 -2.25
CA ASN A 122 -11.92 7.50 -3.49
C ASN A 122 -13.46 7.51 -3.32
N ALA A 123 -13.96 7.31 -2.10
CA ALA A 123 -15.37 7.34 -1.71
C ALA A 123 -16.29 6.38 -2.50
N ILE A 124 -15.75 5.30 -3.06
CA ILE A 124 -16.49 4.35 -3.89
C ILE A 124 -15.78 3.00 -4.03
N TYR A 125 -16.53 1.91 -4.18
CA TYR A 125 -15.93 0.60 -4.45
C TYR A 125 -15.63 0.43 -5.94
N GLY A 126 -14.54 1.06 -6.39
CA GLY A 126 -14.21 1.18 -7.82
C GLY A 126 -14.05 -0.16 -8.56
N MET A 127 -13.30 -1.10 -7.98
CA MET A 127 -13.02 -2.40 -8.63
C MET A 127 -14.28 -3.24 -8.87
N THR A 128 -15.28 -3.12 -8.00
CA THR A 128 -16.51 -3.90 -8.06
C THR A 128 -17.62 -3.22 -8.86
N GLY A 129 -17.32 -2.11 -9.54
CA GLY A 129 -18.26 -1.43 -10.44
C GLY A 129 -18.97 -0.21 -9.83
N GLY A 130 -18.52 0.30 -8.69
CA GLY A 130 -18.91 1.62 -8.20
C GLY A 130 -20.17 1.67 -7.33
N GLN A 131 -20.25 0.78 -6.33
CA GLN A 131 -21.23 0.87 -5.23
C GLN A 131 -20.89 2.05 -4.31
#